data_AF-A0A9W5N0U3-F1
#
_entry.id   AF-A0A9W5N0U3-F1
#
_cell.length_a   1.000
_cell.length_b   1.000
_cell.length_c   1.000
_cell.angle_alpha   90.00
_cell.angle_beta   90.00
_cell.angle_gamma   90.00
#
_symmetry.space_group_name_H-M   'P 1'
#
loop_
_entity.id
_entity.type
_entity.pdbx_description
1 polymer ?
#
loop_
_entity_poly.entity_id
_entity_poly.type
_entity_poly.pdbx_seq_one_letter_code
_entity_poly.pdbx_strand_id
1 'polypeptide(L)'
;MDKTEIELFEKWYADFDGSADCQENLAKDGSGHYLLTETSLLYAGWTASRKCNRWNSIDRSIPNIGETVIVHTENGNIFSDIYVEGYDGDYFETAEDFNEQVTHWQPLPMPPQEE
;
A
#
# COMPACT_ATOMS: atom_id res chain seq x y z
N MET A 1 -6.76 -4.13 14.67
CA MET A 1 -7.66 -3.13 14.07
C MET A 1 -6.84 -2.49 12.99
N ASP A 2 -7.21 -2.72 11.73
CA ASP A 2 -6.44 -2.22 10.59
C ASP A 2 -6.51 -0.70 10.57
N LYS A 3 -5.35 -0.07 10.35
CA LYS A 3 -5.28 1.38 10.25
C LYS A 3 -5.91 1.81 8.93
N THR A 4 -6.79 2.80 9.01
CA THR A 4 -7.36 3.48 7.86
C THR A 4 -6.27 4.20 7.06
N GLU A 5 -6.51 4.44 5.77
CA GLU A 5 -5.54 5.10 4.88
C GLU A 5 -5.14 6.50 5.38
N ILE A 6 -6.06 7.19 6.06
CA ILE A 6 -5.81 8.49 6.68
C ILE A 6 -4.85 8.38 7.88
N GLU A 7 -4.97 7.34 8.70
CA GLU A 7 -4.05 7.10 9.84
C GLU A 7 -2.64 6.72 9.37
N LEU A 8 -2.53 6.00 8.26
CA LEU A 8 -1.25 5.66 7.65
C LEU A 8 -0.54 6.90 7.09
N PHE A 9 -1.29 7.75 6.38
CA PHE A 9 -0.77 9.02 5.90
C PHE A 9 -0.34 9.93 7.05
N GLU A 10 -1.15 10.07 8.10
CA GLU A 10 -0.85 10.94 9.24
C GLU A 10 0.38 10.49 10.01
N LYS A 11 0.54 9.18 10.19
CA LYS A 11 1.76 8.64 10.77
C LYS A 11 2.97 8.97 9.91
N TRP A 12 2.88 8.76 8.60
CA TRP A 12 3.97 9.10 7.69
C TRP A 12 4.29 10.60 7.71
N TYR A 13 3.26 11.46 7.74
CA TYR A 13 3.41 12.91 7.77
C TYR A 13 4.12 13.35 9.05
N ALA A 14 3.70 12.83 10.22
CA ALA A 14 4.34 13.12 11.50
C ALA A 14 5.81 12.66 11.53
N ASP A 15 6.09 11.48 10.98
CA ASP A 15 7.46 10.95 10.86
C ASP A 15 8.31 11.78 9.86
N PHE A 16 7.71 12.40 8.84
CA PHE A 16 8.37 13.23 7.81
C PHE A 16 8.63 14.68 8.25
N ASP A 17 7.62 15.35 8.81
CA ASP A 17 7.66 16.76 9.20
C ASP A 17 8.65 16.99 10.35
N GLY A 18 8.72 16.04 11.29
CA GLY A 18 9.68 16.07 12.40
C GLY A 18 9.53 17.25 13.36
N SER A 19 8.49 18.07 13.20
CA SER A 19 8.20 19.23 14.04
C SER A 19 7.25 18.86 15.19
N ALA A 20 7.35 19.58 16.30
CA ALA A 20 6.44 19.43 17.45
C ALA A 20 5.00 19.88 17.12
N ASP A 21 4.83 20.70 16.07
CA ASP A 21 3.56 21.33 15.70
C ASP A 21 2.84 20.58 14.56
N CYS A 22 3.27 19.36 14.23
CA CYS A 22 2.65 18.55 13.17
C CYS A 22 1.14 18.32 13.36
N GLN A 23 0.63 18.42 14.60
CA GLN A 23 -0.80 18.34 14.88
C GLN A 23 -1.60 19.52 14.32
N GLU A 24 -1.04 20.73 14.30
CA GLU A 24 -1.69 21.88 13.68
C GLU A 24 -1.81 21.67 12.16
N ASN A 25 -0.76 21.09 11.55
CA ASN A 25 -0.73 20.78 10.12
C ASN A 25 -1.71 19.68 9.71
N LEU A 26 -2.08 18.79 10.65
CA LEU A 26 -3.03 17.69 10.46
C LEU A 26 -4.45 18.03 10.92
N ALA A 27 -4.72 19.28 11.34
CA ALA A 27 -6.04 19.69 11.77
C ALA A 27 -7.08 19.56 10.65
N LYS A 28 -8.30 19.15 11.01
CA LYS A 28 -9.41 18.88 10.08
C LYS A 28 -10.64 19.71 10.39
N ASP A 29 -11.47 19.95 9.37
CA ASP A 29 -12.81 20.49 9.54
C ASP A 29 -13.79 19.45 10.11
N GLY A 30 -15.03 19.88 10.40
CA GLY A 30 -16.09 19.00 10.88
C GLY A 30 -16.54 17.91 9.89
N SER A 31 -16.08 17.97 8.64
CA SER A 31 -16.32 16.96 7.60
C SER A 31 -15.14 16.01 7.42
N GLY A 32 -14.03 16.21 8.15
CA GLY A 32 -12.83 15.38 8.10
C GLY A 32 -11.79 15.79 7.04
N HIS A 33 -11.91 16.94 6.40
CA HIS A 33 -10.91 17.43 5.44
C HIS A 33 -9.80 18.22 6.15
N TYR A 34 -8.55 18.07 5.69
CA TYR A 34 -7.44 18.86 6.24
C TYR A 34 -7.63 20.35 5.98
N LEU A 35 -7.43 21.16 7.02
CA LEU A 35 -7.58 22.62 6.95
C LEU A 35 -6.47 23.27 6.12
N LEU A 36 -5.25 22.72 6.18
CA LEU A 36 -4.14 23.19 5.35
C LEU A 36 -4.22 22.61 3.94
N THR A 37 -3.99 23.46 2.96
CA THR A 37 -4.03 23.10 1.54
C THR A 37 -2.87 22.18 1.19
N GLU A 38 -1.68 22.42 1.73
CA GLU A 38 -0.49 21.60 1.53
C GLU A 38 -0.70 20.18 2.04
N THR A 39 -1.26 20.02 3.24
CA THR A 39 -1.60 18.70 3.81
C THR A 39 -2.66 17.99 2.96
N SER A 40 -3.69 18.70 2.52
CA SER A 40 -4.70 18.14 1.61
C SER A 40 -4.09 17.65 0.29
N LEU A 41 -3.20 18.43 -0.33
CA LEU A 41 -2.51 18.06 -1.56
C LEU A 41 -1.57 16.86 -1.36
N LEU A 42 -0.84 16.82 -0.24
CA LEU A 42 0.01 15.68 0.12
C LEU A 42 -0.82 14.42 0.35
N TYR A 43 -1.98 14.52 0.99
CA TYR A 43 -2.88 13.39 1.17
C TYR A 43 -3.45 12.90 -0.17
N ALA A 44 -3.88 13.81 -1.04
CA ALA A 44 -4.33 13.45 -2.39
C ALA A 44 -3.22 12.76 -3.19
N GLY A 45 -1.99 13.26 -3.11
CA GLY A 45 -0.80 12.66 -3.72
C GLY A 45 -0.47 11.28 -3.12
N TRP A 46 -0.58 11.12 -1.80
CA TRP A 46 -0.44 9.84 -1.12
C TRP A 46 -1.46 8.82 -1.65
N THR A 47 -2.74 9.18 -1.68
CA THR A 47 -3.81 8.31 -2.21
C THR A 47 -3.59 7.99 -3.69
N ALA A 48 -3.13 8.95 -4.49
CA ALA A 48 -2.80 8.70 -5.90
C ALA A 48 -1.58 7.76 -6.04
N SER A 49 -0.55 7.91 -5.21
CA SER A 49 0.63 7.03 -5.21
C SER A 49 0.28 5.58 -4.86
N ARG A 50 -0.74 5.38 -4.01
CA ARG A 50 -1.26 4.04 -3.70
C ARG A 50 -1.94 3.40 -4.91
N LYS A 51 -2.57 4.21 -5.75
CA LYS A 51 -3.14 3.78 -7.03
C LYS A 51 -2.11 3.61 -8.13
N CYS A 52 -0.89 4.12 -7.94
CA CYS A 52 0.21 4.06 -8.90
C CYS A 52 1.33 3.14 -8.38
N ASN A 53 1.20 1.82 -8.60
CA ASN A 53 2.32 0.87 -8.65
C ASN A 53 3.36 0.98 -7.51
N ARG A 54 2.89 1.22 -6.27
CA ARG A 54 3.77 1.21 -5.10
C ARG A 54 3.85 -0.20 -4.52
N TRP A 55 5.06 -0.63 -4.19
CA TRP A 55 5.29 -1.85 -3.42
C TRP A 55 4.68 -1.75 -2.02
N ASN A 56 3.81 -2.70 -1.72
CA ASN A 56 3.18 -2.97 -0.44
C ASN A 56 3.94 -4.07 0.27
N SER A 57 4.42 -3.82 1.48
CA SER A 57 4.97 -4.89 2.34
C SER A 57 3.84 -5.80 2.80
N ILE A 58 4.06 -7.12 2.72
CA ILE A 58 3.07 -8.13 3.17
C ILE A 58 2.75 -8.00 4.67
N ASP A 59 3.65 -7.45 5.47
CA ASP A 59 3.45 -7.21 6.91
C ASP A 59 2.43 -6.10 7.19
N ARG A 60 2.14 -5.27 6.19
CA ARG A 60 1.23 -4.11 6.32
C ARG A 60 -0.09 -4.30 5.61
N SER A 61 -0.08 -5.05 4.51
CA SER A 61 -1.23 -5.27 3.65
C SER A 61 -0.96 -6.49 2.80
N ILE A 62 -1.97 -7.33 2.64
CA ILE A 62 -2.00 -8.43 1.69
C ILE A 62 -2.94 -8.10 0.52
N PRO A 63 -2.79 -8.74 -0.65
CA PRO A 63 -3.76 -8.66 -1.73
C PRO A 63 -5.11 -9.27 -1.32
N ASN A 64 -6.16 -9.04 -2.12
CA ASN A 64 -7.39 -9.80 -1.95
C ASN A 64 -7.20 -11.24 -2.43
N ILE A 65 -7.94 -12.19 -1.85
CA ILE A 65 -7.96 -13.57 -2.35
C ILE A 65 -8.45 -13.60 -3.81
N GLY A 66 -7.73 -14.33 -4.65
CA GLY A 66 -7.93 -14.43 -6.08
C GLY A 66 -7.31 -13.28 -6.90
N GLU A 67 -6.67 -12.30 -6.26
CA GLU A 67 -6.04 -11.19 -6.95
C GLU A 67 -4.67 -11.58 -7.51
N THR A 68 -4.45 -11.30 -8.80
CA THR A 68 -3.13 -11.43 -9.42
C THR A 68 -2.36 -10.12 -9.27
N VAL A 69 -1.16 -10.21 -8.73
CA VAL A 69 -0.29 -9.07 -8.38
C VAL A 69 1.12 -9.32 -8.90
N ILE A 70 1.96 -8.29 -8.88
CA ILE A 70 3.41 -8.45 -9.02
C ILE A 70 3.98 -8.63 -7.62
N VAL A 71 4.80 -9.65 -7.40
CA VAL A 71 5.47 -9.93 -6.12
C VAL A 71 6.97 -9.66 -6.21
N HIS A 72 7.58 -9.36 -5.06
CA HIS A 72 9.02 -9.27 -4.85
C HIS A 72 9.41 -10.22 -3.71
N THR A 73 10.37 -11.11 -3.94
CA THR A 73 10.80 -12.11 -2.95
C THR A 73 12.03 -11.66 -2.17
N GLU A 74 12.34 -12.34 -1.06
CA GLU A 74 13.54 -12.07 -0.26
C GLU A 74 14.84 -12.23 -1.08
N ASN A 75 14.82 -13.16 -2.05
CA ASN A 75 15.94 -13.39 -2.97
C ASN A 75 16.06 -12.31 -4.06
N GLY A 76 15.15 -11.33 -4.10
CA GLY A 76 15.14 -10.25 -5.10
C GLY A 76 14.46 -10.61 -6.42
N ASN A 77 13.73 -11.74 -6.48
CA ASN A 77 12.98 -12.12 -7.67
C ASN A 77 11.70 -11.29 -7.81
N ILE A 78 11.32 -10.98 -9.06
CA ILE A 78 10.10 -10.23 -9.38
C ILE A 78 9.32 -10.99 -10.45
N PHE A 79 8.07 -11.34 -10.15
CA PHE A 79 7.17 -12.05 -11.07
C PHE A 79 5.70 -11.79 -10.70
N SER A 80 4.77 -12.19 -11.58
CA SER A 80 3.34 -12.14 -11.29
C SER A 80 2.92 -13.39 -10.51
N ASP A 81 2.07 -13.22 -9.51
CA ASP A 81 1.55 -14.33 -8.71
C ASP A 81 0.09 -14.08 -8.29
N ILE A 82 -0.64 -15.15 -7.97
CA ILE A 82 -2.01 -15.10 -7.46
C ILE A 82 -2.01 -15.37 -5.96
N TYR A 83 -2.71 -14.52 -5.21
CA TYR A 83 -2.91 -14.74 -3.78
C TYR A 83 -4.12 -15.63 -3.56
N VAL A 84 -3.94 -16.78 -2.91
CA VAL A 84 -4.93 -17.85 -2.81
C VAL A 84 -5.24 -18.20 -1.35
N GLU A 85 -6.49 -18.60 -1.10
CA GLU A 85 -6.92 -19.11 0.20
C GLU A 85 -6.40 -20.54 0.38
N GLY A 86 -5.64 -20.77 1.45
CA GLY A 86 -5.07 -22.07 1.77
C GLY A 86 -5.66 -22.67 3.04
N TYR A 87 -5.58 -23.99 3.18
CA TYR A 87 -6.08 -24.69 4.37
C TYR A 87 -5.31 -24.33 5.65
N ASP A 88 -3.99 -24.13 5.53
CA ASP A 88 -3.08 -23.77 6.63
C ASP A 88 -2.70 -22.28 6.65
N GLY A 89 -3.38 -21.48 5.84
CA GLY A 89 -3.14 -20.05 5.66
C GLY A 89 -3.06 -19.65 4.20
N ASP A 90 -3.40 -18.39 3.93
CA ASP A 90 -3.38 -17.81 2.60
C ASP A 90 -1.93 -17.64 2.10
N TYR A 91 -1.70 -17.93 0.83
CA TYR A 91 -0.36 -17.98 0.26
C TYR A 91 -0.31 -17.48 -1.19
N PHE A 92 0.90 -17.31 -1.70
CA PHE A 92 1.16 -16.96 -3.10
C PHE A 92 1.50 -18.25 -3.86
N GLU A 93 0.68 -18.62 -4.85
CA GLU A 93 0.72 -19.95 -5.48
C GLU A 93 2.08 -20.27 -6.11
N THR A 94 2.59 -19.36 -6.94
CA THR A 94 3.83 -19.56 -7.69
C THR A 94 5.05 -19.48 -6.77
N ALA A 95 5.04 -18.56 -5.81
CA ALA A 95 6.11 -18.44 -4.83
C ALA A 95 6.21 -19.69 -3.94
N GLU A 96 5.08 -20.29 -3.54
CA GLU A 96 5.06 -21.54 -2.79
C GLU A 96 5.68 -22.69 -3.62
N ASP A 97 5.28 -22.82 -4.89
CA ASP A 97 5.84 -23.83 -5.81
C ASP A 97 7.36 -23.69 -5.99
N PHE A 98 7.89 -22.47 -5.95
CA PHE A 98 9.32 -22.19 -6.03
C PHE A 98 10.02 -22.12 -4.66
N ASN A 99 9.31 -22.34 -3.56
CA ASN A 99 9.82 -22.16 -2.20
C ASN A 99 10.51 -20.79 -2.01
N GLU A 100 9.84 -19.74 -2.50
CA GLU A 100 10.25 -18.35 -2.44
C GLU A 100 9.45 -17.59 -1.38
N GLN A 101 10.12 -16.80 -0.56
CA GLN A 101 9.46 -15.98 0.44
C GLN A 101 9.11 -14.61 -0.14
N VAL A 102 7.82 -14.34 -0.35
CA VAL A 102 7.34 -13.01 -0.78
C VAL A 102 7.52 -12.00 0.34
N THR A 103 8.04 -10.82 0.02
CA THR A 103 8.22 -9.70 0.98
C THR A 103 7.33 -8.51 0.65
N HIS A 104 7.09 -8.26 -0.64
CA HIS A 104 6.29 -7.15 -1.11
C HIS A 104 5.44 -7.55 -2.32
N TRP A 105 4.36 -6.81 -2.55
CA TRP A 105 3.52 -6.95 -3.74
C TRP A 105 3.06 -5.59 -4.25
N GLN A 106 2.64 -5.49 -5.50
CA GLN A 106 1.96 -4.32 -6.06
C GLN A 106 0.89 -4.78 -7.04
N PRO A 107 -0.19 -4.01 -7.24
CA PRO A 107 -1.18 -4.33 -8.26
C PRO A 107 -0.52 -4.45 -9.64
N LEU A 108 -1.13 -5.27 -10.51
CA LEU A 108 -0.75 -5.25 -11.93
C LEU A 108 -0.96 -3.83 -12.50
N PRO A 109 -0.09 -3.38 -13.41
CA PRO A 109 -0.31 -2.12 -14.09
C PRO A 109 -1.64 -2.17 -14.84
N MET A 110 -2.30 -1.03 -14.95
CA MET A 110 -3.47 -0.93 -15.81
C MET A 110 -3.09 -1.36 -17.24
N PRO A 111 -3.97 -2.12 -17.92
CA PRO A 111 -3.75 -2.46 -19.31
C PRO A 111 -3.60 -1.17 -20.14
N PRO A 112 -2.83 -1.22 -21.25
CA PRO A 112 -2.75 -0.09 -22.17
C PRO A 112 -4.16 0.34 -22.60
N GLN A 113 -4.41 1.64 -22.61
CA GLN A 113 -5.59 2.18 -23.29
C GLN A 113 -5.28 2.12 -24.80
N GLU A 114 -6.19 1.56 -25.59
CA GLU A 114 -6.04 1.34 -27.04
C GLU A 114 -5.41 2.55 -27.75
N GLU A 115 -4.48 2.30 -28.68
CA GLU A 115 -3.87 3.31 -29.58
C GLU A 115 -4.86 3.83 -30.64
#